data_AF-A0A368XD14-F1
#
_entry.id   AF-A0A368XD14-F1
#
_cell.length_a   1.000
_cell.length_b   1.000
_cell.length_c   1.000
_cell.angle_alpha   90.00
_cell.angle_beta   90.00
_cell.angle_gamma   90.00
#
_symmetry.space_group_name_H-M   'P 1'
#
loop_
_entity.id
_entity.type
_entity.pdbx_description
1 polymer ?
#
loop_
_entity_poly.entity_id
_entity_poly.type
_entity_poly.pdbx_seq_one_letter_code
_entity_poly.pdbx_strand_id
1 'polypeptide(L)'
;MRPMSDLQNIATAELEQLAREWRERALRGLREARGYAHEYEAEMRRRKGRTAGLATASGLDLRPIEERERSAAARAWWRFW
;
A
#
# COMPACT_ATOMS: atom_id res chain seq x y z
N MET A 1 -19.12 -17.53 -3.21
CA MET A 1 -17.74 -17.09 -3.50
C MET A 1 -17.85 -15.97 -4.53
N ARG A 2 -17.53 -14.72 -4.17
CA ARG A 2 -17.67 -13.58 -5.10
C ARG A 2 -16.43 -13.54 -5.99
N PRO A 3 -16.54 -13.54 -7.33
CA PRO A 3 -15.38 -13.58 -8.20
C PRO A 3 -14.54 -12.30 -8.04
N MET A 4 -13.20 -12.43 -8.04
CA MET A 4 -12.24 -11.32 -7.96
C MET A 4 -12.49 -10.20 -8.99
N SER A 5 -13.14 -10.52 -10.11
CA SER A 5 -13.55 -9.58 -11.15
C SER A 5 -14.53 -8.51 -10.64
N ASP A 6 -15.35 -8.82 -9.63
CA ASP A 6 -16.26 -7.85 -9.05
C ASP A 6 -15.52 -6.78 -8.23
N LEU A 7 -14.36 -7.12 -7.62
CA LEU A 7 -13.60 -6.19 -6.78
C LEU A 7 -13.03 -5.01 -7.58
N GLN A 8 -12.71 -5.24 -8.86
CA GLN A 8 -12.18 -4.18 -9.73
C GLN A 8 -13.25 -3.17 -10.15
N ASN A 9 -14.52 -3.58 -10.17
CA ASN A 9 -15.65 -2.74 -10.58
C ASN A 9 -16.26 -1.93 -9.42
N ILE A 10 -15.87 -2.19 -8.17
CA ILE A 10 -16.36 -1.47 -6.99
C ILE A 10 -15.62 -0.12 -6.86
N ALA A 11 -16.36 0.94 -6.52
CA ALA A 11 -15.78 2.26 -6.28
C ALA A 11 -14.83 2.24 -5.07
N THR A 12 -13.79 3.07 -5.07
CA THR A 12 -12.76 3.04 -4.01
C THR A 12 -13.35 3.29 -2.61
N ALA A 13 -14.34 4.18 -2.48
CA ALA A 13 -14.99 4.47 -1.20
C ALA A 13 -15.79 3.26 -0.67
N GLU A 14 -16.52 2.57 -1.55
CA GLU A 14 -17.24 1.34 -1.20
C GLU A 14 -16.28 0.21 -0.83
N LEU A 15 -15.13 0.14 -1.50
CA LEU A 15 -14.09 -0.85 -1.22
C LEU A 15 -13.47 -0.65 0.18
N GLU A 16 -13.28 0.60 0.60
CA GLU A 16 -12.84 0.95 1.96
C GLU A 16 -13.89 0.58 3.03
N GLN A 17 -15.17 0.85 2.77
CA GLN A 17 -16.27 0.44 3.64
C GLN A 17 -16.32 -1.07 3.82
N LEU A 18 -16.31 -1.83 2.72
CA LEU A 18 -16.35 -3.29 2.75
C LEU A 18 -15.14 -3.88 3.47
N ALA A 19 -13.93 -3.37 3.22
CA ALA A 19 -12.73 -3.79 3.92
C ALA A 19 -12.88 -3.65 5.44
N ARG A 20 -13.36 -2.49 5.90
CA ARG A 20 -13.56 -2.20 7.32
C ARG A 20 -14.60 -3.13 7.94
N GLU A 21 -15.74 -3.30 7.29
CA GLU A 21 -16.80 -4.15 7.80
C GLU A 21 -16.38 -5.62 7.93
N TRP A 22 -15.68 -6.16 6.92
CA TRP A 22 -15.16 -7.51 6.98
C TRP A 22 -14.07 -7.64 8.04
N ARG A 23 -13.25 -6.60 8.24
CA ARG A 23 -12.25 -6.59 9.30
C ARG A 23 -12.90 -6.64 10.69
N GLU A 24 -13.97 -5.89 10.91
CA GLU A 24 -14.74 -5.93 12.17
C GLU A 24 -15.38 -7.31 12.40
N ARG A 25 -15.95 -7.92 11.36
CA ARG A 25 -16.49 -9.29 11.43
C ARG A 25 -15.40 -10.32 11.74
N ALA A 26 -14.20 -10.15 11.18
CA ALA A 26 -13.05 -11.01 11.46
C ALA A 26 -12.55 -10.87 12.91
N LEU A 27 -12.57 -9.64 13.46
CA LEU A 27 -12.23 -9.39 14.87
C LEU A 27 -13.23 -10.01 15.84
N ARG A 28 -14.52 -10.08 15.46
CA ARG A 28 -15.56 -10.79 16.22
C ARG A 28 -15.45 -12.32 16.18
N GLY A 29 -14.44 -12.86 15.48
CA GLY A 29 -14.14 -14.29 15.46
C GLY A 29 -14.64 -15.05 14.23
N LEU A 30 -15.24 -14.37 13.24
CA LEU A 30 -15.66 -15.04 12.00
C LEU A 30 -14.42 -15.40 11.17
N ARG A 31 -14.07 -16.69 11.09
CA ARG A 31 -12.85 -17.16 10.43
C ARG A 31 -12.80 -16.79 8.94
N GLU A 32 -13.92 -16.93 8.24
CA GLU A 32 -14.03 -16.65 6.80
C GLU A 32 -13.88 -15.15 6.49
N ALA A 33 -14.28 -14.27 7.42
CA ALA A 33 -14.15 -12.83 7.25
C ALA A 33 -12.71 -12.36 7.14
N ARG A 34 -11.73 -13.12 7.68
CA ARG A 34 -10.30 -12.78 7.52
C ARG A 34 -9.86 -12.81 6.06
N GLY A 35 -10.29 -13.82 5.31
CA GLY A 35 -9.97 -13.95 3.89
C GLY A 35 -10.57 -12.79 3.10
N TYR A 36 -11.86 -12.53 3.30
CA TYR A 36 -12.56 -11.43 2.63
C TYR A 36 -11.92 -10.07 2.96
N ALA A 37 -11.68 -9.77 4.24
CA ALA A 37 -11.04 -8.51 4.65
C ALA A 37 -9.68 -8.33 3.95
N HIS A 38 -8.86 -9.39 3.92
CA HIS A 38 -7.56 -9.34 3.27
C HIS A 38 -7.64 -9.04 1.77
N GLU A 39 -8.60 -9.65 1.06
CA GLU A 39 -8.78 -9.43 -0.38
C GLU A 39 -9.16 -7.97 -0.68
N TYR A 40 -10.11 -7.40 0.07
CA TYR A 40 -10.47 -5.99 -0.07
C TYR A 40 -9.30 -5.07 0.27
N GLU A 41 -8.58 -5.31 1.38
CA GLU A 41 -7.42 -4.51 1.77
C GLU A 41 -6.26 -4.61 0.75
N ALA A 42 -6.05 -5.79 0.15
CA ALA A 42 -5.04 -5.98 -0.89
C ALA A 42 -5.37 -5.16 -2.14
N GLU A 43 -6.64 -5.12 -2.53
CA GLU A 43 -7.08 -4.31 -3.66
C GLU A 43 -6.98 -2.80 -3.37
N MET A 44 -7.31 -2.35 -2.15
CA MET A 44 -7.03 -0.97 -1.73
C MET A 44 -5.55 -0.63 -1.84
N ARG A 45 -4.66 -1.50 -1.35
CA ARG A 45 -3.21 -1.29 -1.43
C ARG A 45 -2.73 -1.25 -2.87
N ARG A 46 -3.26 -2.09 -3.76
CA ARG A 46 -2.96 -2.04 -5.19
C ARG A 46 -3.36 -0.71 -5.82
N ARG A 47 -4.58 -0.23 -5.55
CA ARG A 47 -5.08 1.04 -6.08
C ARG A 47 -4.29 2.24 -5.54
N LYS A 48 -4.04 2.27 -4.22
CA LYS A 48 -3.22 3.31 -3.58
C LYS A 48 -1.79 3.28 -4.08
N GLY A 49 -1.19 2.10 -4.28
CA GLY A 49 0.14 1.98 -4.87
C GLY A 49 0.21 2.48 -6.31
N ARG A 50 -0.83 2.24 -7.11
CA ARG A 50 -0.94 2.75 -8.49
C ARG A 50 -1.04 4.27 -8.54
N THR A 51 -1.83 4.89 -7.66
CA THR A 51 -1.94 6.36 -7.59
C THR A 51 -0.71 7.00 -6.94
N ALA A 52 -0.17 6.40 -5.88
CA ALA A 52 1.03 6.89 -5.20
C ALA A 52 2.25 6.82 -6.11
N GLY A 53 2.44 5.76 -6.90
CA GLY A 53 3.57 5.64 -7.83
C GLY A 53 3.65 6.78 -8.86
N LEU A 54 2.50 7.31 -9.29
CA LEU A 54 2.44 8.50 -10.15
C LEU A 54 2.83 9.79 -9.41
N ALA A 55 2.46 9.92 -8.14
CA ALA A 55 2.76 11.09 -7.31
C ALA A 55 4.20 11.08 -6.76
N THR A 56 4.75 9.91 -6.44
CA THR A 56 6.07 9.75 -5.82
C THR A 56 7.22 9.66 -6.82
N ALA A 57 6.95 9.37 -8.10
CA ALA A 57 7.99 9.37 -9.14
C ALA A 57 8.76 10.70 -9.22
N SER A 58 8.09 11.83 -8.94
CA SER A 58 8.71 13.16 -8.94
C SER A 58 9.66 13.40 -7.75
N GLY A 59 9.46 12.69 -6.63
CA GLY A 59 10.25 12.85 -5.40
C GLY A 59 11.30 11.77 -5.17
N LEU A 60 11.37 10.74 -6.02
CA LEU A 60 12.38 9.70 -5.93
C LEU A 60 13.71 10.22 -6.48
N ASP A 61 14.77 10.10 -5.68
CA ASP A 61 16.13 10.39 -6.14
C ASP A 61 16.59 9.25 -7.07
N LEU A 62 16.49 9.49 -8.38
CA LEU A 62 16.86 8.55 -9.44
C LEU A 62 18.34 8.65 -9.87
N ARG A 63 19.16 9.45 -9.19
CA ARG A 63 20.58 9.55 -9.53
C ARG A 63 21.29 8.21 -9.34
N PRO A 64 22.36 7.93 -10.12
CA PRO A 64 23.17 6.72 -9.96
C PRO A 64 23.63 6.51 -8.52
N ILE A 65 23.78 5.24 -8.12
CA ILE A 65 24.07 4.88 -6.72
C ILE A 65 25.37 5.54 -6.22
N GLU A 66 26.37 5.64 -7.09
CA GLU A 66 27.67 6.24 -6.79
C GLU A 66 27.56 7.73 -6.46
N GLU A 67 26.65 8.44 -7.13
CA GLU A 67 26.43 9.87 -6.92
C GLU A 67 25.64 10.12 -5.62
N ARG A 68 24.68 9.24 -5.32
CA ARG A 68 23.90 9.27 -4.07
C ARG A 68 24.79 8.99 -2.86
N GLU A 69 25.65 7.97 -2.95
CA GLU A 69 26.59 7.62 -1.88
C GLU A 69 27.62 8.71 -1.64
N ARG A 70 28.16 9.34 -2.69
CA ARG A 70 29.06 10.50 -2.57
C ARG A 70 28.39 11.67 -1.85
N SER A 71 27.16 12.00 -2.24
CA SER A 71 26.37 13.08 -1.62
C SER A 71 26.05 12.78 -0.16
N ALA A 72 25.75 11.52 0.17
CA ALA A 72 25.46 11.07 1.53
C ALA A 72 26.72 11.07 2.41
N ALA A 73 27.85 10.58 1.88
CA ALA A 73 29.14 10.58 2.58
C ALA A 73 29.62 11.99 2.91
N ALA A 74 29.43 12.96 2.00
CA ALA A 74 29.74 14.36 2.26
C ALA A 74 28.90 14.99 3.39
N ARG A 75 27.69 14.45 3.63
CA ARG A 75 26.73 14.97 4.62
C ARG A 75 26.70 14.14 5.91
N ALA A 76 27.53 13.12 6.01
CA ALA A 76 27.50 12.17 7.13
C ALA A 76 28.33 12.65 8.32
N TRP A 77 28.13 13.91 8.72
CA TRP A 77 28.74 14.46 9.94
C TRP A 77 28.29 13.70 11.22
N TRP A 78 27.20 12.94 11.13
CA TRP A 78 26.68 12.07 12.19
C TRP A 78 27.32 10.68 12.27
N ARG A 79 28.17 10.25 11.31
CA ARG A 79 28.80 8.91 11.33
C ARG A 79 29.94 8.78 12.36
N PHE A 80 30.19 9.82 13.15
CA PHE A 80 31.22 9.87 14.19
C PHE A 80 30.67 9.66 15.61
N TRP A 81 29.40 9.27 15.75
CA TRP A 81 28.77 8.84 17.01
C TRP A 81 28.15 7.46 16.86
#